data_AF-A0A3E2CBP2-F1
#
_entry.id   AF-A0A3E2CBP2-F1
#
_cell.length_a   1.000
_cell.length_b   1.000
_cell.length_c   1.000
_cell.angle_alpha   90.00
_cell.angle_beta   90.00
_cell.angle_gamma   90.00
#
_symmetry.space_group_name_H-M   'P 1'
#
loop_
_entity.id
_entity.type
_entity.pdbx_description
1 polymer ?
#
loop_
_entity_poly.entity_id
_entity_poly.type
_entity_poly.pdbx_seq_one_letter_code
_entity_poly.pdbx_strand_id
1 'polypeptide(L)'
;MSESNNGNTNDHMNEHRTNTVAALCIAPSGVGDELSEYVADAVQVIRDSGLKNETNAMFTNIEGEFDDVMRVVKDATMALVSKGYRTGVILKLDIRPGFSNQIDAKSALVDKILNERNKEE
;
A
#
# COMPACT_ATOMS: atom_id res chain seq x y z
N MET A 1 13.93 -5.21 -49.41
CA MET A 1 14.70 -5.05 -48.16
C MET A 1 14.31 -3.70 -47.60
N SER A 2 13.69 -3.52 -46.44
CA SER A 2 13.28 -4.41 -45.35
C SER A 2 12.22 -3.62 -44.57
N GLU A 3 11.12 -4.27 -44.21
CA GLU A 3 10.13 -3.76 -43.25
C GLU A 3 10.78 -3.55 -41.88
N SER A 4 10.36 -2.51 -41.17
CA SER A 4 10.49 -2.44 -39.70
C SER A 4 9.18 -1.95 -39.09
N ASN A 5 8.38 -2.96 -38.81
CA ASN A 5 7.26 -3.10 -37.89
C ASN A 5 7.37 -2.20 -36.63
N ASN A 6 6.47 -1.22 -36.49
CA ASN A 6 6.32 -0.45 -35.24
C ASN A 6 5.23 -1.08 -34.37
N GLY A 7 5.52 -2.27 -33.84
CA GLY A 7 4.75 -2.88 -32.76
C GLY A 7 5.35 -2.45 -31.44
N ASN A 8 4.87 -1.35 -30.84
CA ASN A 8 5.16 -1.07 -29.44
C ASN A 8 4.02 -1.60 -28.57
N THR A 9 4.11 -2.89 -28.27
CA THR A 9 3.28 -3.63 -27.33
C THR A 9 3.70 -3.27 -25.90
N ASN A 10 2.95 -2.41 -25.23
CA ASN A 10 2.97 -2.32 -23.76
C ASN A 10 1.58 -2.67 -23.22
N ASP A 11 1.04 -3.80 -23.68
CA ASP A 11 -0.11 -4.44 -23.06
C ASP A 11 0.42 -5.55 -22.13
N HIS A 12 1.18 -5.15 -21.11
CA HIS A 12 1.42 -6.01 -19.95
C HIS A 12 0.27 -5.81 -18.98
N MET A 13 -0.96 -6.09 -19.43
CA MET A 13 -2.06 -6.36 -18.51
C MET A 13 -1.62 -7.55 -17.67
N ASN A 14 -1.32 -7.30 -16.40
CA ASN A 14 -0.87 -8.29 -15.45
C ASN A 14 -1.85 -9.47 -15.43
N GLU A 15 -1.52 -10.55 -16.17
CA GLU A 15 -2.37 -11.73 -16.36
C GLU A 15 -2.65 -12.45 -15.02
N HIS A 16 -1.94 -12.03 -13.97
CA HIS A 16 -2.10 -12.48 -12.60
C HIS A 16 -2.43 -11.29 -11.70
N ARG A 17 -3.73 -11.07 -11.45
CA ARG A 17 -4.20 -10.17 -10.38
C ARG A 17 -3.52 -10.58 -9.08
N THR A 18 -2.51 -9.83 -8.67
CA THR A 18 -1.65 -10.21 -7.56
C THR A 18 -2.01 -9.37 -6.36
N ASN A 19 -2.74 -9.98 -5.43
CA ASN A 19 -3.12 -9.30 -4.19
C ASN A 19 -1.86 -8.94 -3.38
N THR A 20 -1.84 -7.71 -2.90
CA THR A 20 -0.72 -7.14 -2.17
C THR A 20 -1.25 -6.42 -0.93
N VAL A 21 -0.65 -6.70 0.22
CA VAL A 21 -0.81 -5.88 1.42
C VAL A 21 0.42 -5.00 1.56
N ALA A 22 0.23 -3.69 1.53
CA ALA A 22 1.25 -2.69 1.78
C ALA A 22 1.09 -2.10 3.17
N ALA A 23 2.17 -2.06 3.96
CA ALA A 23 2.26 -1.17 5.12
C ALA A 23 3.04 0.08 4.69
N LEU A 24 2.36 1.23 4.71
CA LEU A 24 2.86 2.50 4.17
C LEU A 24 2.97 3.55 5.28
N CYS A 25 4.11 4.21 5.37
CA CYS A 25 4.33 5.39 6.20
C CYS A 25 4.94 6.50 5.33
N ILE A 26 4.28 7.66 5.31
CA ILE A 26 4.67 8.84 4.54
C ILE A 26 4.77 10.01 5.51
N ALA A 27 5.90 10.70 5.49
CA ALA A 27 6.10 11.88 6.34
C ALA A 27 6.97 12.93 5.63
N PRO A 28 6.66 14.23 5.80
CA PRO A 28 7.55 15.28 5.36
C PRO A 28 8.78 15.37 6.27
N SER A 29 9.86 15.96 5.76
CA SER A 29 11.07 16.27 6.51
C SER A 29 11.26 17.79 6.60
N GLY A 30 11.70 18.28 7.76
CA GLY A 30 12.07 19.69 7.96
C GLY A 30 10.89 20.63 8.21
N VAL A 31 9.74 20.12 8.67
CA VAL A 31 8.51 20.91 8.92
C VAL A 31 8.17 21.06 10.41
N GLY A 32 9.07 20.66 11.31
CA GLY A 32 8.85 20.64 12.77
C GLY A 32 8.47 19.27 13.31
N ASP A 33 8.04 19.22 14.58
CA ASP A 33 7.79 17.99 15.32
C ASP A 33 6.35 17.45 15.14
N GLU A 34 5.39 18.33 14.87
CA GLU A 34 3.99 17.95 14.67
C GLU A 34 3.72 17.65 13.18
N LEU A 35 3.35 16.41 12.89
CA LEU A 35 3.21 15.90 11.53
C LEU A 35 1.76 15.59 11.13
N SER A 36 0.82 15.69 12.07
CA SER A 36 -0.55 15.17 11.90
C SER A 36 -1.29 15.75 10.69
N GLU A 37 -1.16 17.05 10.41
CA GLU A 37 -1.82 17.68 9.26
C GLU A 37 -1.30 17.13 7.92
N TYR A 38 0.02 16.93 7.80
CA TYR A 38 0.64 16.39 6.60
C TYR A 38 0.30 14.92 6.41
N VAL A 39 0.31 14.13 7.50
CA VAL A 39 -0.08 12.73 7.46
C VAL A 39 -1.56 12.59 7.07
N ALA A 40 -2.43 13.50 7.54
CA ALA A 40 -3.84 13.51 7.17
C ALA A 40 -4.05 13.70 5.65
N ASP A 41 -3.28 14.55 4.98
CA ASP A 41 -3.34 14.70 3.51
C ASP A 41 -3.05 13.38 2.78
N ALA A 42 -1.99 12.68 3.17
CA ALA A 42 -1.63 11.39 2.57
C ALA A 42 -2.70 10.33 2.85
N VAL A 43 -3.19 10.25 4.08
CA VAL A 43 -4.24 9.29 4.49
C VAL A 43 -5.56 9.56 3.76
N GLN A 44 -5.90 10.83 3.50
CA GLN A 44 -7.09 11.18 2.73
C GLN A 44 -7.04 10.58 1.32
N VAL A 45 -5.91 10.71 0.62
CA VAL A 45 -5.71 10.09 -0.71
C VAL A 45 -5.86 8.57 -0.65
N ILE A 46 -5.34 7.93 0.39
CA ILE A 46 -5.47 6.47 0.58
C ILE A 46 -6.94 6.08 0.76
N ARG A 47 -7.70 6.82 1.58
CA ARG A 47 -9.13 6.54 1.81
C ARG A 47 -9.98 6.76 0.56
N ASP A 48 -9.69 7.82 -0.18
CA ASP A 48 -10.41 8.17 -1.42
C ASP A 48 -10.11 7.19 -2.56
N SER A 49 -9.07 6.36 -2.45
CA SER A 49 -8.72 5.36 -3.46
C SER A 49 -9.76 4.24 -3.63
N GLY A 50 -10.62 4.03 -2.63
CA GLY A 50 -11.57 2.92 -2.57
C GLY A 50 -10.92 1.55 -2.27
N LEU A 51 -9.60 1.47 -2.15
CA LEU A 51 -8.93 0.25 -1.71
C LEU A 51 -9.18 0.00 -0.23
N LYS A 52 -9.18 -1.27 0.16
CA LYS A 52 -9.26 -1.63 1.58
C LYS A 52 -8.03 -1.07 2.29
N ASN A 53 -8.25 -0.34 3.38
CA ASN A 53 -7.18 0.30 4.12
C ASN A 53 -7.47 0.32 5.63
N GLU A 54 -6.42 0.47 6.42
CA GLU A 54 -6.46 0.58 7.87
C GLU A 54 -5.31 1.48 8.35
N THR A 55 -5.63 2.65 8.90
CA THR A 55 -4.64 3.54 9.51
C THR A 55 -4.45 3.19 10.98
N ASN A 56 -3.20 2.94 11.39
CA ASN A 56 -2.81 2.73 12.79
C ASN A 56 -1.68 3.70 13.19
N ALA A 57 -1.16 3.54 14.41
CA ALA A 57 -0.18 4.46 14.99
C ALA A 57 1.15 4.56 14.23
N MET A 58 1.54 3.52 13.48
CA MET A 58 2.85 3.44 12.82
C MET A 58 2.76 3.47 11.29
N PHE A 59 1.67 2.95 10.73
CA PHE A 59 1.48 2.77 9.29
C PHE A 59 0.01 2.93 8.89
N THR A 60 -0.22 3.15 7.60
CA THR A 60 -1.49 2.83 6.95
C THR A 60 -1.32 1.58 6.11
N ASN A 61 -2.08 0.54 6.44
CA ASN A 61 -2.18 -0.67 5.63
C ASN A 61 -3.08 -0.41 4.42
N ILE A 62 -2.72 -0.93 3.25
CA ILE A 62 -3.50 -0.87 2.01
C ILE A 62 -3.51 -2.27 1.41
N GLU A 63 -4.66 -2.74 0.96
CA GLU A 63 -4.81 -4.03 0.28
C GLU A 63 -5.54 -3.88 -1.05
N GLY A 64 -4.97 -4.50 -2.09
CA GLY A 64 -5.54 -4.49 -3.44
C GLY A 64 -4.68 -5.22 -4.45
N GLU A 65 -5.00 -5.02 -5.72
CA GLU A 65 -4.15 -5.42 -6.85
C GLU A 65 -2.83 -4.63 -6.79
N PHE A 66 -1.71 -5.27 -7.15
CA PHE A 66 -0.38 -4.70 -7.00
C PHE A 66 -0.23 -3.32 -7.65
N ASP A 67 -0.65 -3.14 -8.89
CA ASP A 67 -0.52 -1.87 -9.62
C ASP A 67 -1.44 -0.80 -9.01
N ASP A 68 -2.63 -1.18 -8.56
CA ASP A 68 -3.54 -0.28 -7.85
C ASP A 68 -2.94 0.19 -6.52
N VAL A 69 -2.33 -0.71 -5.75
CA VAL A 69 -1.64 -0.38 -4.48
C VAL A 69 -0.48 0.57 -4.76
N MET A 70 0.33 0.29 -5.79
CA MET A 70 1.47 1.13 -6.15
C MET A 70 1.04 2.51 -6.66
N ARG A 71 -0.09 2.59 -7.39
CA ARG A 71 -0.70 3.86 -7.78
C ARG A 71 -1.09 4.68 -6.55
N VAL A 72 -1.76 4.08 -5.56
CA VAL A 72 -2.16 4.79 -4.34
C VAL A 72 -0.95 5.24 -3.52
N VAL A 73 0.10 4.42 -3.39
CA VAL A 73 1.36 4.81 -2.74
C VAL A 73 1.95 6.05 -3.41
N LYS A 74 1.98 6.07 -4.75
CA LYS A 74 2.47 7.22 -5.52
C LYS A 74 1.59 8.45 -5.26
N ASP A 75 0.28 8.33 -5.41
CA ASP A 75 -0.66 9.46 -5.28
C ASP A 75 -0.59 10.07 -3.87
N ALA A 76 -0.56 9.23 -2.83
CA ALA A 76 -0.42 9.67 -1.44
C ALA A 76 0.93 10.36 -1.17
N THR A 77 2.01 9.89 -1.80
CA THR A 77 3.33 10.54 -1.70
C THR A 77 3.30 11.91 -2.40
N MET A 78 2.67 11.99 -3.57
CA MET A 78 2.58 13.22 -4.35
C MET A 78 1.74 14.29 -3.64
N ALA A 79 0.77 13.92 -2.78
CA ALA A 79 0.02 14.87 -1.98
C ALA A 79 0.90 15.82 -1.14
N LEU A 80 2.05 15.34 -0.66
CA LEU A 80 3.02 16.14 0.08
C LEU A 80 4.08 16.75 -0.84
N VAL A 81 4.59 15.98 -1.81
CA VAL A 81 5.62 16.46 -2.75
C VAL A 81 5.11 17.66 -3.56
N SER A 82 3.86 17.63 -4.02
CA SER A 82 3.25 18.74 -4.78
C SER A 82 3.10 20.02 -3.95
N LYS A 83 3.17 19.94 -2.62
CA LYS A 83 3.20 21.09 -1.71
C LYS A 83 4.62 21.59 -1.41
N GLY A 84 5.65 20.96 -1.99
CA GLY A 84 7.06 21.36 -1.86
C GLY A 84 7.81 20.66 -0.72
N TYR A 85 7.22 19.67 -0.06
CA TYR A 85 7.89 18.98 1.05
C TYR A 85 8.84 17.89 0.56
N ARG A 86 10.06 17.88 1.11
CA ARG A 86 10.92 16.69 1.05
C ARG A 86 10.21 15.57 1.81
N THR A 87 9.82 14.52 1.11
CA THR A 87 8.93 13.48 1.66
C THR A 87 9.67 12.15 1.78
N GLY A 88 9.68 11.56 2.97
CA GLY A 88 10.17 10.22 3.24
C GLY A 88 9.04 9.21 3.09
N VAL A 89 9.35 8.04 2.53
CA VAL A 89 8.41 6.94 2.35
C VAL A 89 9.03 5.65 2.87
N ILE A 90 8.33 4.97 3.77
CA ILE A 90 8.62 3.60 4.19
C ILE A 90 7.51 2.72 3.65
N LEU A 91 7.87 1.74 2.83
CA LEU A 91 6.93 0.81 2.21
C LEU A 91 7.40 -0.62 2.44
N LYS A 92 6.53 -1.44 3.02
CA LYS A 92 6.70 -2.89 3.08
C LYS A 92 5.55 -3.54 2.32
N LEU A 93 5.87 -4.47 1.42
CA LEU A 93 4.89 -5.21 0.63
C LEU A 93 4.91 -6.69 0.99
N ASP A 94 3.72 -7.26 1.14
CA ASP A 94 3.50 -8.69 1.15
C ASP A 94 2.66 -9.05 -0.08
N ILE A 95 3.31 -9.68 -1.06
CA ILE A 95 2.79 -9.92 -2.40
C ILE A 95 2.54 -11.42 -2.53
N ARG A 96 1.26 -11.80 -2.66
CA ARG A 96 0.88 -13.22 -2.73
C ARG A 96 -0.34 -13.43 -3.63
N PRO A 97 -0.16 -14.05 -4.81
CA PRO A 97 -1.27 -14.42 -5.69
C PRO A 97 -2.26 -15.40 -5.02
N GLY A 98 -3.53 -15.30 -5.38
CA GLY A 98 -4.58 -16.25 -4.96
C GLY A 98 -5.17 -16.03 -3.57
N PHE A 99 -4.81 -14.95 -2.88
CA PHE A 99 -5.36 -14.59 -1.57
C PHE A 99 -6.02 -13.21 -1.61
N SER A 100 -6.95 -12.96 -0.71
CA SER A 100 -7.60 -11.66 -0.51
C SER A 100 -7.99 -11.50 0.96
N ASN A 101 -8.40 -10.30 1.36
CA ASN A 101 -8.77 -9.96 2.73
C ASN A 101 -7.66 -10.27 3.76
N GLN A 102 -6.41 -10.12 3.35
CA GLN A 102 -5.22 -10.50 4.09
C GLN A 102 -4.87 -9.53 5.23
N ILE A 103 -5.35 -8.27 5.21
CA ILE A 103 -5.24 -7.37 6.37
C ILE A 103 -5.87 -8.02 7.61
N ASP A 104 -7.08 -8.59 7.49
CA ASP A 104 -7.78 -9.20 8.64
C ASP A 104 -7.37 -10.66 8.83
N ALA A 105 -7.21 -11.41 7.73
CA ALA A 105 -7.01 -12.86 7.83
C ALA A 105 -5.68 -13.19 8.54
N LYS A 106 -4.65 -12.35 8.37
CA LYS A 106 -3.34 -12.57 8.98
C LYS A 106 -3.36 -12.40 10.49
N SER A 107 -3.96 -11.31 11.00
CA SER A 107 -4.10 -11.09 12.44
C SER A 107 -5.00 -12.15 13.07
N ALA A 108 -6.15 -12.44 12.46
CA ALA A 108 -7.08 -13.46 12.94
C ALA A 108 -6.44 -14.86 13.02
N LEU A 109 -5.56 -15.21 12.08
CA LEU A 109 -4.84 -16.48 12.12
C LEU A 109 -3.87 -16.56 13.31
N VAL A 110 -3.16 -15.48 13.60
CA VAL A 110 -2.27 -15.40 14.78
C VAL A 110 -3.09 -15.58 16.06
N ASP A 111 -4.20 -14.84 16.20
CA ASP A 111 -5.07 -14.92 17.37
C ASP A 111 -5.65 -16.32 17.55
N LYS A 112 -6.05 -16.97 16.46
CA LYS A 112 -6.51 -18.36 16.49
C LYS A 112 -5.43 -19.30 17.05
N ILE A 113 -4.20 -19.21 16.54
CA ILE A 113 -3.07 -20.05 16.99
C ILE A 113 -2.78 -19.83 18.48
N LEU A 114 -2.80 -18.57 18.92
CA LEU A 114 -2.58 -18.24 20.35
C LEU A 114 -3.69 -18.82 21.23
N ASN A 115 -4.94 -18.72 20.79
CA ASN A 115 -6.08 -19.29 21.51
C ASN A 115 -6.05 -20.82 21.59
N GLU A 116 -5.49 -21.50 20.58
CA GLU A 116 -5.32 -22.96 20.60
C GLU A 116 -4.23 -23.37 21.60
N ARG A 117 -3.09 -22.68 21.61
CA ARG A 117 -2.00 -22.93 22.58
C ARG A 117 -2.44 -22.74 24.03
N ASN A 118 -3.19 -21.68 24.31
CA ASN A 118 -3.67 -21.38 25.67
C ASN A 118 -4.72 -22.37 26.20
N LYS A 119 -5.30 -23.23 25.34
CA LYS A 119 -6.24 -24.30 25.76
C LYS A 119 -5.54 -25.61 26.08
N GLU A 120 -4.30 -25.77 25.64
CA GLU A 120 -3.47 -26.95 25.86
C GLU A 120 -2.63 -26.85 27.16
N GLU A 121 -2.58 -25.66 27.75
CA GLU A 121 -2.01 -25.34 29.08
C GLU A 121 -3.05 -25.49 30.21
#